data_AF-A0A0Q6SMS9-F1
#
_entry.id   AF-A0A0Q6SMS9-F1
#
_cell.length_a   1.000
_cell.length_b   1.000
_cell.length_c   1.000
_cell.angle_alpha   90.00
_cell.angle_beta   90.00
_cell.angle_gamma   90.00
#
_symmetry.space_group_name_H-M   'P 1'
#
loop_
_entity.id
_entity.type
_entity.pdbx_description
1 polymer ?
#
loop_
_entity_poly.entity_id
_entity_poly.type
_entity_poly.pdbx_seq_one_letter_code
_entity_poly.pdbx_strand_id
1 'polypeptide(L)'
;MYLLIEFVPRALVLMYGWQAMAAAFAAPVGSYLGGLFGWREVFWALRPIVAINLVWHIVALPLLPAHRKQDFQTMVDLLKRPYFRRGLMARMLSWGSAVTMFTYLRPFLEQVTGVDLTMLSVLLLLICTES
;
A
#
# COMPACT_ATOMS: atom_id res chain seq x y z
N MET A 1 14.60 -27.76 -9.97
CA MET A 1 13.25 -27.18 -10.15
C MET A 1 12.47 -27.10 -8.84
N TYR A 2 12.36 -28.17 -8.04
CA TYR A 2 11.63 -28.17 -6.75
C TYR A 2 12.23 -27.26 -5.67
N LEU A 3 13.56 -27.13 -5.60
CA LEU A 3 14.23 -26.23 -4.63
C LEU A 3 13.89 -24.74 -4.80
N LEU A 4 13.48 -24.29 -6.00
CA LEU A 4 13.08 -22.90 -6.20
C LEU A 4 11.68 -22.59 -5.66
N ILE A 5 10.80 -23.60 -5.58
CA ILE A 5 9.41 -23.41 -5.15
C ILE A 5 9.34 -23.11 -3.65
N GLU A 6 10.27 -23.62 -2.84
CA GLU A 6 10.33 -23.32 -1.40
C GLU A 6 10.75 -21.87 -1.09
N PHE A 7 11.56 -21.24 -1.95
CA PHE A 7 11.97 -19.85 -1.75
C PHE A 7 10.92 -18.84 -2.24
N VAL A 8 9.99 -19.24 -3.09
CA VAL A 8 8.94 -18.34 -3.61
C VAL A 8 8.05 -17.79 -2.49
N PRO A 9 7.48 -18.61 -1.57
CA PRO A 9 6.72 -18.10 -0.43
C PRO A 9 7.56 -17.17 0.46
N ARG A 10 8.83 -17.50 0.70
CA ARG A 10 9.72 -16.70 1.56
C ARG A 10 10.07 -15.35 0.94
N ALA A 11 10.34 -15.34 -0.37
CA ALA A 11 10.57 -14.12 -1.13
C ALA A 11 9.31 -13.26 -1.16
N LEU A 12 8.13 -13.85 -1.38
CA LEU A 12 6.85 -13.12 -1.33
C LEU A 12 6.59 -12.52 0.05
N VAL A 13 6.85 -13.26 1.13
CA VAL A 13 6.71 -12.74 2.50
C VAL A 13 7.65 -11.56 2.74
N LEU A 14 8.90 -11.62 2.28
CA LEU A 14 9.82 -10.48 2.37
C LEU A 14 9.34 -9.29 1.52
N MET A 15 8.82 -9.55 0.32
CA MET A 15 8.28 -8.55 -0.61
C MET A 15 6.94 -7.94 -0.18
N TYR A 16 6.17 -8.58 0.69
CA TYR A 16 4.95 -7.98 1.25
C TYR A 16 5.18 -7.44 2.67
N GLY A 17 6.14 -8.01 3.41
CA GLY A 17 6.47 -7.61 4.77
C GLY A 17 7.04 -6.20 4.86
N TRP A 18 7.84 -5.77 3.88
CA TRP A 18 8.38 -4.40 3.88
C TRP A 18 7.29 -3.33 3.75
N GLN A 19 6.13 -3.63 3.16
CA GLN A 19 5.02 -2.67 3.02
C GLN A 19 4.50 -2.21 4.38
N ALA A 20 4.36 -3.15 5.33
CA ALA A 20 3.95 -2.86 6.71
C ALA A 20 5.04 -2.09 7.46
N MET A 21 6.31 -2.48 7.27
CA MET A 21 7.45 -1.78 7.88
C MET A 21 7.55 -0.34 7.37
N ALA A 22 7.43 -0.13 6.06
CA ALA A 22 7.49 1.19 5.46
C ALA A 22 6.38 2.11 6.00
N ALA A 23 5.15 1.61 6.14
CA ALA A 23 4.06 2.40 6.74
C ALA A 23 4.32 2.75 8.21
N ALA A 24 4.82 1.79 9.00
CA ALA A 24 5.15 1.99 10.41
C ALA A 24 6.27 3.03 10.63
N PHE A 25 7.27 3.08 9.74
CA PHE A 25 8.34 4.08 9.81
C PHE A 25 7.97 5.40 9.14
N ALA A 26 7.16 5.40 8.07
CA ALA A 26 6.83 6.60 7.32
C ALA A 26 6.05 7.63 8.16
N ALA A 27 5.11 7.19 9.00
CA ALA A 27 4.32 8.09 9.85
C ALA A 27 5.19 8.87 10.87
N PRO A 28 6.01 8.22 11.73
CA PRO A 28 6.85 8.94 12.69
C PRO A 28 7.99 9.71 12.01
N VAL A 29 8.65 9.14 11.00
CA VAL A 29 9.76 9.81 10.30
C VAL A 29 9.27 11.03 9.53
N GLY A 30 8.11 10.92 8.85
CA GLY A 30 7.50 12.04 8.14
C GLY A 30 7.05 13.16 9.08
N SER A 31 6.47 12.81 10.24
CA SER A 31 6.04 13.80 11.24
C SER A 31 7.24 14.50 11.92
N TYR A 32 8.28 13.74 12.30
CA TYR A 32 9.47 14.29 12.94
C TYR A 32 10.27 15.21 12.00
N LEU A 33 10.51 14.77 10.76
CA LEU A 33 11.21 15.58 9.76
C LEU A 33 10.36 16.79 9.32
N GLY A 34 9.04 16.63 9.21
CA GLY A 34 8.11 17.69 8.85
C GLY A 34 7.96 18.76 9.94
N GLY A 35 8.04 18.37 11.21
CA GLY A 35 7.98 19.26 12.36
C GLY A 35 9.24 20.09 12.59
N LEU A 36 10.43 19.57 12.25
CA LEU A 36 11.71 20.26 12.46
C LEU A 36 12.09 21.20 11.31
N PHE A 37 11.89 20.78 10.06
CA PHE A 37 12.41 21.51 8.89
C PHE A 37 11.32 22.02 7.94
N GLY A 38 10.04 21.77 8.27
CA GLY A 38 8.93 22.02 7.37
C GLY A 38 8.87 20.99 6.24
N TRP A 39 7.65 20.62 5.85
CA TRP A 39 7.39 19.56 4.86
C TRP A 39 8.22 19.70 3.56
N ARG A 40 8.53 20.94 3.14
CA ARG A 40 9.23 21.23 1.89
C ARG A 40 10.67 20.74 1.87
N GLU A 41 11.39 20.87 2.98
CA GLU A 41 12.78 20.43 3.11
C GLU A 41 12.87 18.90 3.16
N VAL A 42 11.86 18.24 3.77
CA VAL A 42 11.73 16.78 3.76
C VAL A 42 11.60 16.24 2.33
N PHE A 43 10.78 16.89 1.49
CA PHE A 43 10.66 16.49 0.08
C PHE A 43 11.95 16.76 -0.70
N TRP A 44 12.64 17.87 -0.44
CA TRP A 44 13.92 18.15 -1.09
C TRP A 44 15.00 17.14 -0.72
N ALA A 45 15.06 16.71 0.55
CA ALA A 45 15.97 15.65 1.00
C ALA A 45 15.59 14.26 0.46
N LEU A 46 14.30 13.97 0.30
CA LEU A 46 13.84 12.69 -0.25
C LEU A 46 14.18 12.52 -1.74
N ARG A 47 14.08 13.59 -2.54
CA ARG A 47 14.34 13.55 -3.99
C ARG A 47 15.67 12.89 -4.38
N PRO A 48 16.85 13.29 -3.85
CA PRO A 48 18.11 12.66 -4.21
C PRO A 48 18.18 11.19 -3.75
N ILE A 49 17.59 10.85 -2.60
CA ILE A 49 17.53 9.46 -2.11
C ILE A 49 16.75 8.58 -3.08
N VAL A 50 15.60 9.07 -3.57
CA VAL A 50 14.78 8.37 -4.56
C VAL A 50 15.53 8.25 -5.90
N ALA A 51 16.22 9.31 -6.34
CA ALA A 51 17.02 9.27 -7.57
C ALA A 51 18.15 8.23 -7.49
N ILE A 52 18.86 8.16 -6.37
CA ILE A 52 19.91 7.15 -6.15
C ILE A 52 19.33 5.74 -6.18
N ASN A 53 18.19 5.50 -5.52
CA ASN A 53 17.51 4.20 -5.56
C ASN A 53 17.08 3.82 -6.98
N LEU A 54 16.62 4.79 -7.78
CA LEU A 54 16.24 4.56 -9.16
C LEU A 54 17.46 4.13 -9.99
N VAL A 55 18.59 4.82 -9.85
CA VAL A 55 19.85 4.46 -10.51
C VAL A 55 20.32 3.08 -10.05
N TRP A 56 20.24 2.81 -8.75
CA TRP A 56 20.60 1.51 -8.19
C TRP A 56 19.74 0.39 -8.75
N HIS A 57 18.42 0.55 -8.82
CA HIS A 57 17.53 -0.45 -9.42
C HIS A 57 17.85 -0.70 -10.90
N ILE A 58 18.19 0.33 -11.66
CA ILE A 58 18.58 0.19 -13.08
C ILE A 58 19.88 -0.62 -13.22
N VAL A 59 20.85 -0.44 -12.31
CA VAL A 59 22.12 -1.14 -12.34
C VAL A 59 22.02 -2.57 -11.75
N ALA A 60 21.26 -2.72 -10.66
CA ALA A 60 21.16 -3.97 -9.89
C ALA A 60 20.20 -4.99 -10.51
N LEU A 61 19.25 -4.56 -11.37
CA LEU A 61 18.46 -5.48 -12.18
C LEU A 61 19.14 -5.68 -13.55
N PRO A 62 20.01 -6.72 -13.71
CA PRO A 62 20.43 -7.12 -15.04
C PRO A 62 19.19 -7.50 -15.84
N LEU A 63 19.12 -7.08 -17.11
CA LEU A 63 18.00 -7.32 -18.01
C LEU A 63 17.56 -8.79 -17.92
N LEU A 64 16.49 -9.06 -17.17
CA LEU A 64 15.91 -10.39 -17.14
C LEU A 64 15.47 -10.69 -18.57
N PRO A 65 15.98 -11.75 -19.21
CA PRO A 65 15.57 -12.10 -20.56
C PRO A 65 14.07 -12.38 -20.49
N ALA A 66 13.28 -11.47 -21.06
CA ALA A 66 11.83 -11.54 -21.12
C ALA A 66 11.42 -12.77 -21.96
N HIS A 67 11.51 -13.96 -21.36
CA HIS A 67 11.09 -15.23 -21.98
C HIS A 67 9.59 -15.28 -22.23
N ARG A 68 8.85 -14.24 -21.83
CA ARG A 68 7.54 -13.91 -22.36
C ARG A 68 7.48 -12.40 -22.49
N LYS A 69 7.43 -11.91 -23.74
CA LYS A 69 6.73 -10.66 -24.01
C LYS A 69 5.35 -10.86 -23.41
N GLN A 70 5.04 -10.19 -22.29
CA GLN A 70 3.66 -10.11 -21.82
C GLN A 70 2.90 -9.39 -22.92
N ASP A 71 2.27 -10.16 -23.79
CA ASP A 71 1.56 -9.62 -24.91
C ASP A 71 0.36 -8.85 -24.36
N PHE A 72 0.32 -7.54 -24.58
CA PHE A 72 -0.76 -6.68 -24.11
C PHE A 72 -2.12 -7.22 -24.56
N GLN A 73 -2.16 -7.91 -25.70
CA GLN A 73 -3.35 -8.61 -26.19
C GLN A 73 -3.81 -9.72 -25.24
N THR A 74 -2.91 -10.54 -24.70
CA THR A 74 -3.25 -11.58 -23.72
C THR A 74 -3.78 -10.98 -22.42
N MET A 75 -3.24 -9.84 -21.99
CA MET A 75 -3.71 -9.13 -20.80
C MET A 75 -5.12 -8.52 -20.98
N VAL A 76 -5.40 -7.95 -22.16
CA VAL A 76 -6.74 -7.48 -22.54
C VAL A 76 -7.72 -8.65 -22.67
N ASP A 77 -7.29 -9.79 -23.21
CA ASP A 77 -8.14 -10.97 -23.38
C ASP A 77 -8.47 -11.66 -22.05
N LEU A 78 -7.55 -11.62 -21.09
CA LEU A 78 -7.81 -12.00 -19.69
C LEU A 78 -8.85 -11.08 -19.03
N LEU A 79 -8.79 -9.77 -19.30
CA LEU A 79 -9.74 -8.79 -18.75
C LEU A 79 -11.16 -8.96 -19.32
N LYS A 80 -11.28 -9.46 -20.56
CA LYS A 80 -12.55 -9.83 -21.19
C LYS A 80 -13.21 -11.06 -20.54
N ARG A 81 -12.47 -11.86 -19.75
CA ARG A 81 -13.06 -13.02 -19.06
C ARG A 81 -13.99 -12.55 -17.93
N PRO A 82 -15.29 -12.91 -17.96
CA PRO A 82 -16.29 -12.42 -16.99
C PRO A 82 -16.02 -12.88 -15.56
N TYR A 83 -15.27 -13.96 -15.37
CA TYR A 83 -14.84 -14.43 -14.05
C TYR A 83 -13.73 -13.53 -13.46
N PHE A 84 -12.75 -13.14 -14.26
CA PHE A 84 -11.65 -12.27 -13.85
C PHE A 84 -12.15 -10.85 -13.56
N ARG A 85 -13.06 -10.33 -14.39
CA ARG A 85 -13.68 -9.00 -14.19
C ARG A 85 -14.44 -8.90 -12.86
N ARG A 86 -15.18 -9.96 -12.47
CA ARG A 86 -15.87 -10.01 -11.18
C ARG A 86 -14.90 -10.07 -10.01
N GLY A 87 -13.83 -10.86 -10.10
CA GLY A 87 -12.78 -10.90 -9.09
C GLY A 87 -12.06 -9.55 -8.93
N LEU A 88 -11.78 -8.87 -10.05
CA LEU A 88 -11.16 -7.55 -10.04
C LEU A 88 -12.10 -6.49 -9.43
N MET A 89 -13.37 -6.48 -9.82
CA MET A 89 -14.39 -5.60 -9.23
C MET A 89 -14.53 -5.82 -7.72
N ALA A 90 -14.59 -7.08 -7.28
CA ALA A 90 -14.64 -7.42 -5.86
C ALA A 90 -13.39 -6.93 -5.11
N ARG A 91 -12.19 -7.16 -5.66
CA ARG A 91 -10.94 -6.70 -5.04
C ARG A 91 -10.87 -5.17 -4.95
N MET A 92 -11.25 -4.48 -6.03
CA MET A 92 -11.29 -3.02 -6.06
C MET A 92 -12.30 -2.45 -5.08
N LEU A 93 -13.49 -3.05 -4.99
CA LEU A 93 -14.53 -2.59 -4.07
C LEU A 93 -14.14 -2.87 -2.61
N SER A 94 -13.61 -4.05 -2.30
CA SER A 94 -13.15 -4.37 -0.94
C SER A 94 -12.00 -3.46 -0.49
N TRP A 95 -11.01 -3.23 -1.37
CA TRP A 95 -9.90 -2.33 -1.05
C TRP A 95 -10.33 -0.87 -0.98
N GLY A 96 -11.16 -0.42 -1.92
CA GLY A 96 -11.70 0.94 -1.97
C GLY A 96 -12.59 1.27 -0.78
N SER A 97 -13.42 0.31 -0.33
CA SER A 97 -14.26 0.47 0.87
C SER A 97 -13.42 0.73 2.11
N ALA A 98 -12.32 -0.01 2.31
CA ALA A 98 -11.43 0.18 3.44
C ALA A 98 -10.82 1.60 3.42
N VAL A 99 -10.29 2.04 2.28
CA VAL A 99 -9.67 3.38 2.14
C VAL A 99 -10.70 4.51 2.29
N THR A 100 -11.91 4.34 1.73
CA THR A 100 -12.98 5.33 1.82
C THR A 100 -13.45 5.49 3.26
N MET A 101 -13.61 4.38 4.00
CA MET A 101 -13.99 4.43 5.41
C MET A 101 -12.98 5.19 6.25
N PHE A 102 -11.67 4.99 6.04
CA PHE A 102 -10.63 5.77 6.73
C PHE A 102 -10.59 7.25 6.34
N THR A 103 -10.94 7.59 5.09
CA THR A 103 -10.92 8.97 4.59
C THR A 103 -12.14 9.78 5.03
N TYR A 104 -13.32 9.16 5.10
CA TYR A 104 -14.58 9.83 5.42
C TYR A 104 -15.01 9.71 6.88
N LEU A 105 -14.25 8.99 7.72
CA LEU A 105 -14.57 8.85 9.14
C LEU A 105 -14.70 10.20 9.84
N ARG A 106 -13.77 11.14 9.57
CA ARG A 106 -13.72 12.44 10.23
C ARG A 106 -14.91 13.37 9.87
N PRO A 107 -15.26 13.60 8.58
CA PRO A 107 -16.44 14.41 8.24
C PRO A 107 -17.78 13.72 8.53
N PHE A 108 -17.86 12.38 8.54
CA PHE A 108 -19.10 11.65 8.86
C PHE A 108 -19.51 11.83 10.34
N LEU A 109 -18.53 11.87 11.24
CA LEU A 109 -18.74 12.13 12.67
C LEU A 109 -19.11 13.59 12.95
N GLU A 110 -18.59 14.52 12.15
CA GLU A 110 -18.88 15.95 12.29
C GLU A 110 -20.22 16.37 11.67
N GLN A 111 -20.65 15.76 10.54
CA GLN A 111 -21.84 16.20 9.80
C GLN A 111 -23.14 15.46 10.13
N VAL A 112 -23.10 14.22 10.63
CA VAL A 112 -24.31 13.39 10.71
C VAL A 112 -24.84 13.17 12.14
N THR A 113 -24.00 13.23 13.18
CA THR A 113 -24.44 12.81 14.53
C THR A 113 -24.42 13.84 15.65
N GLY A 114 -23.60 14.90 15.61
CA GLY A 114 -23.65 15.95 16.65
C GLY A 114 -23.61 15.43 18.10
N VAL A 115 -22.99 14.28 18.36
CA VAL A 115 -23.00 13.59 19.66
C VAL A 115 -21.59 13.17 20.07
N ASP A 116 -21.15 13.84 21.13
CA ASP A 116 -20.21 13.51 22.20
C ASP A 116 -19.09 12.46 22.00
N LEU A 117 -17.86 12.93 22.24
CA LEU A 117 -16.56 12.24 22.14
C LEU A 117 -16.46 10.90 22.89
N THR A 118 -17.40 10.62 23.79
CA THR A 118 -17.40 9.47 24.68
C THR A 118 -17.74 8.15 23.96
N MET A 119 -18.68 8.16 23.00
CA MET A 119 -19.11 6.93 22.31
C MET A 119 -18.10 6.44 21.26
N LEU A 120 -17.35 7.39 20.67
CA LEU A 120 -16.24 7.14 19.75
C LEU A 120 -15.06 6.44 20.42
N SER A 121 -14.72 6.87 21.65
CA SER A 121 -13.68 6.24 22.46
C SER A 121 -14.05 4.81 22.80
N VAL A 122 -15.33 4.54 23.10
CA VAL A 122 -15.83 3.18 23.40
C VAL A 122 -15.79 2.27 22.16
N LEU A 123 -16.17 2.76 20.98
CA LEU A 123 -16.10 2.00 19.73
C LEU A 123 -14.65 1.70 19.28
N LEU A 124 -13.75 2.68 19.42
CA LEU A 124 -12.31 2.50 19.18
C LEU A 124 -11.66 1.53 20.18
N LEU A 125 -12.12 1.51 21.42
CA LEU A 125 -11.63 0.58 22.44
C LEU A 125 -12.16 -0.85 22.21
N LEU A 126 -13.40 -0.99 21.75
CA LEU A 126 -14.01 -2.28 21.40
C LEU A 126 -13.32 -2.96 20.22
N ILE A 127 -13.00 -2.20 19.16
CA ILE A 127 -12.27 -2.77 18.01
C ILE A 127 -10.82 -3.13 18.35
N CYS A 128 -10.24 -2.50 19.37
CA CYS A 128 -8.90 -2.81 19.88
C CYS A 128 -8.89 -4.04 20.82
N THR A 129 -10.06 -4.52 21.27
CA THR A 129 -10.20 -5.67 22.20
C THR A 129 -10.34 -7.00 21.45
N GLU A 130 -10.57 -6.97 20.13
CA GLU A 130 -10.82 -8.15 19.27
C GLU A 130 -9.65 -8.47 18.31
N SER A 131 -8.41 -8.11 18.68
CA SER A 131 -7.18 -8.48 17.97
C SER A 131 -6.20 -9.22 18.88
#